data_AF-A0A8G1TRJ9-F1
#
_entry.id   AF-A0A8G1TRJ9-F1
#
_cell.length_a   1.000
_cell.length_b   1.000
_cell.length_c   1.000
_cell.angle_alpha   90.00
_cell.angle_beta   90.00
_cell.angle_gamma   90.00
#
_symmetry.space_group_name_H-M   'P 1'
#
loop_
_entity.id
_entity.type
_entity.pdbx_description
1 polymer ?
#
loop_
_entity_poly.entity_id
_entity_poly.type
_entity_poly.pdbx_seq_one_letter_code
_entity_poly.pdbx_strand_id
1 'polypeptide(L)'
;MSDYINTPPVRDIWIRALPALAGVKNGDYLSIQRLRDAFGLEGGQKLRDVLAAGERDGLLIIDRGATPTTYRATFILERGLRAVSEDF
;
A
#
# COMPACT_ATOMS: atom_id res chain seq x y z
N MET A 1 -8.39 -24.56 -16.94
CA MET A 1 -7.75 -24.59 -15.61
C MET A 1 -6.76 -23.44 -15.54
N SER A 2 -7.08 -22.41 -14.75
CA SER A 2 -6.13 -21.68 -13.90
C SER A 2 -6.90 -20.60 -13.13
N ASP A 3 -6.75 -20.65 -11.82
CA ASP A 3 -7.45 -19.98 -10.74
C ASP A 3 -7.40 -18.43 -10.81
N TYR A 4 -8.31 -17.81 -11.57
CA TYR A 4 -8.39 -16.33 -11.68
C TYR A 4 -9.41 -15.70 -10.72
N ILE A 5 -10.05 -16.48 -9.84
CA ILE A 5 -11.31 -16.08 -9.19
C ILE A 5 -11.18 -15.70 -7.70
N ASN A 6 -10.07 -15.98 -7.02
CA ASN A 6 -9.99 -15.78 -5.56
C ASN A 6 -8.98 -14.74 -5.07
N THR A 7 -8.47 -13.85 -5.92
CA THR A 7 -7.65 -12.74 -5.41
C THR A 7 -8.51 -11.50 -5.21
N PRO A 8 -8.58 -10.92 -3.99
CA PRO A 8 -9.31 -9.69 -3.77
C PRO A 8 -8.82 -8.58 -4.72
N PRO A 9 -9.74 -7.71 -5.18
CA PRO A 9 -9.36 -6.59 -6.02
C PRO A 9 -8.36 -5.71 -5.27
N VAL A 10 -7.42 -5.08 -5.99
CA VAL A 10 -6.35 -4.26 -5.39
C VAL A 10 -6.90 -3.21 -4.43
N ARG A 11 -8.06 -2.64 -4.75
CA ARG A 11 -8.78 -1.70 -3.89
C ARG A 11 -9.16 -2.29 -2.52
N ASP A 12 -9.62 -3.54 -2.48
CA ASP A 12 -10.01 -4.23 -1.23
C ASP A 12 -8.78 -4.53 -0.37
N ILE A 13 -7.66 -4.91 -0.99
CA ILE A 13 -6.37 -5.09 -0.30
C ILE A 13 -5.93 -3.78 0.35
N TRP A 14 -6.02 -2.67 -0.37
CA TRP A 14 -5.71 -1.36 0.17
C TRP A 14 -6.61 -1.02 1.37
N ILE A 15 -7.94 -1.20 1.25
CA ILE A 15 -8.89 -0.93 2.35
C ILE A 15 -8.53 -1.74 3.60
N ARG A 16 -8.26 -3.05 3.45
CA ARG A 16 -7.86 -3.92 4.58
C ARG A 16 -6.52 -3.55 5.19
N ALA A 17 -5.63 -2.95 4.41
CA ALA A 17 -4.31 -2.52 4.88
C ALA A 17 -4.32 -1.15 5.57
N LEU A 18 -5.37 -0.34 5.40
CA LEU A 18 -5.46 1.00 6.00
C LEU A 18 -5.28 0.98 7.53
N PRO A 19 -5.89 0.06 8.31
CA PRO A 19 -5.64 -0.01 9.75
C PRO A 19 -4.18 -0.29 10.11
N ALA A 20 -3.51 -1.16 9.35
CA ALA A 20 -2.08 -1.48 9.56
C ALA A 20 -1.15 -0.32 9.16
N LEU A 21 -1.63 0.57 8.29
CA LEU A 21 -0.96 1.80 7.89
C LEU A 21 -1.44 3.02 8.69
N ALA A 22 -2.27 2.84 9.71
CA ALA A 22 -2.74 3.95 10.54
C ALA A 22 -1.56 4.72 11.16
N GLY A 23 -1.72 6.04 11.23
CA GLY A 23 -0.70 6.94 11.76
C GLY A 23 0.45 7.29 10.80
N VAL A 24 0.50 6.70 9.59
CA VAL A 24 1.41 7.13 8.52
C VAL A 24 1.09 8.56 8.08
N LYS A 25 2.11 9.42 8.02
CA LYS A 25 1.99 10.81 7.60
C LYS A 25 2.61 11.01 6.22
N ASN A 26 2.20 12.09 5.55
CA ASN A 26 2.82 12.53 4.33
C ASN A 26 4.33 12.68 4.53
N GLY A 27 5.09 12.05 3.65
CA GLY A 27 6.53 12.08 3.65
C GLY A 27 7.21 10.97 4.44
N ASP A 28 6.46 10.16 5.20
CA ASP A 28 7.00 8.98 5.89
C ASP A 28 7.55 7.96 4.89
N TYR A 29 8.64 7.31 5.29
CA TYR A 29 9.23 6.20 4.54
C TYR A 29 8.59 4.87 4.96
N LEU A 30 8.07 4.16 3.97
CA LEU A 30 7.44 2.85 4.07
C LEU A 30 8.32 1.83 3.37
N SER A 31 8.97 0.98 4.15
CA SER A 31 9.73 -0.14 3.60
C SER A 31 8.80 -1.12 2.88
N ILE A 32 9.35 -1.81 1.87
CA ILE A 32 8.63 -2.89 1.19
C ILE A 32 8.12 -3.92 2.19
N GLN A 33 8.89 -4.22 3.25
CA GLN A 33 8.47 -5.15 4.29
C GLN A 33 7.25 -4.65 5.06
N ARG A 34 7.20 -3.37 5.46
CA ARG A 34 6.03 -2.80 6.14
C ARG A 34 4.78 -2.86 5.27
N LEU A 35 4.92 -2.53 3.99
CA LEU A 35 3.82 -2.61 3.01
C LEU A 35 3.36 -4.05 2.82
N ARG A 36 4.31 -4.98 2.70
CA ARG A 36 4.07 -6.41 2.60
C ARG A 36 3.24 -6.95 3.78
N ASP A 37 3.66 -6.63 5.01
CA ASP A 37 2.94 -6.98 6.23
C ASP A 37 1.54 -6.33 6.27
N ALA A 38 1.42 -5.06 5.91
CA ALA A 38 0.13 -4.37 5.88
C ALA A 38 -0.85 -4.98 4.86
N PHE A 39 -0.36 -5.42 3.70
CA PHE A 39 -1.19 -6.07 2.69
C PHE A 39 -1.44 -7.56 2.95
N GLY A 40 -0.71 -8.18 3.90
CA GLY A 40 -0.77 -9.62 4.15
C GLY A 40 -0.34 -10.46 2.94
N LEU A 41 0.57 -9.95 2.10
CA LEU A 41 1.05 -10.62 0.89
C LEU A 41 2.48 -11.11 1.12
N GLU A 42 2.88 -12.27 0.61
CA GLU A 42 4.27 -12.76 0.83
C GLU A 42 5.30 -12.15 -0.14
N GLY A 43 4.84 -11.50 -1.22
CA GLY A 43 5.67 -10.89 -2.26
C GLY A 43 5.17 -11.18 -3.68
N GLY A 44 6.05 -11.07 -4.67
CA GLY A 44 5.77 -11.48 -6.06
C GLY A 44 4.93 -10.49 -6.87
N GLN A 45 4.30 -10.98 -7.94
CA GLN A 45 3.57 -10.15 -8.91
C GLN A 45 2.41 -9.40 -8.27
N LYS A 46 1.64 -10.04 -7.39
CA LYS A 46 0.48 -9.41 -6.75
C LYS A 46 0.87 -8.22 -5.88
N LEU A 47 1.96 -8.32 -5.11
CA LEU A 47 2.48 -7.20 -4.33
C LEU A 47 2.90 -6.05 -5.27
N ARG A 48 3.57 -6.36 -6.39
CA ARG A 48 3.96 -5.36 -7.39
C ARG A 48 2.73 -4.67 -8.01
N ASP A 49 1.66 -5.41 -8.29
CA ASP A 49 0.42 -4.82 -8.82
C ASP A 49 -0.26 -3.89 -7.81
N VAL A 50 -0.27 -4.26 -6.53
CA VAL A 50 -0.85 -3.43 -5.45
C VAL A 50 -0.02 -2.14 -5.25
N LEU A 51 1.31 -2.27 -5.25
CA LEU A 51 2.22 -1.13 -5.15
C LEU A 51 2.10 -0.21 -6.37
N ALA A 52 2.10 -0.78 -7.58
CA ALA A 52 1.96 -0.02 -8.82
C ALA A 52 0.62 0.72 -8.91
N ALA A 53 -0.47 0.12 -8.40
CA ALA A 53 -1.74 0.82 -8.28
C ALA A 53 -1.66 1.98 -7.29
N GLY A 54 -1.03 1.77 -6.12
CA GLY A 54 -0.80 2.83 -5.15
C GLY A 54 0.06 3.97 -5.69
N GLU A 55 1.07 3.67 -6.51
CA GLU A 55 1.87 4.67 -7.23
C GLU A 55 1.02 5.43 -8.28
N ARG A 56 0.20 4.71 -9.06
CA ARG A 56 -0.67 5.31 -10.08
C ARG A 56 -1.74 6.21 -9.49
N ASP A 57 -2.30 5.82 -8.34
CA ASP A 57 -3.32 6.59 -7.62
C ASP A 57 -2.68 7.70 -6.76
N GLY A 58 -1.35 7.81 -6.76
CA GLY A 58 -0.58 8.83 -6.07
C GLY A 58 -0.54 8.67 -4.55
N LEU A 59 -0.82 7.48 -4.03
CA LEU A 59 -0.75 7.14 -2.60
C LEU A 59 0.70 6.94 -2.12
N LEU A 60 1.54 6.39 -3.00
CA LEU A 60 2.94 6.09 -2.74
C LEU A 60 3.81 6.70 -3.82
N ILE A 61 5.03 7.09 -3.45
CA ILE A 61 6.07 7.47 -4.39
C ILE A 61 7.25 6.52 -4.16
N ILE A 62 7.67 5.80 -5.19
CA ILE A 62 8.87 4.97 -5.10
C ILE A 62 10.11 5.86 -4.99
N ASP A 63 10.91 5.64 -3.94
CA ASP A 63 12.23 6.25 -3.82
C ASP A 63 13.28 5.26 -4.32
N ARG A 64 13.65 5.42 -5.59
CA ARG A 64 14.65 4.58 -6.28
C ARG A 64 16.09 4.91 -5.88
N GLY A 65 16.32 6.02 -5.17
CA GLY A 65 17.65 6.39 -4.66
C GLY A 65 17.99 5.70 -3.34
N ALA A 66 17.00 5.20 -2.62
CA ALA A 66 17.19 4.48 -1.37
C ALA A 66 17.57 3.00 -1.61
N THR A 67 18.55 2.52 -0.83
CA THR A 67 18.94 1.09 -0.80
C THR A 67 18.78 0.57 0.63
N PRO A 68 17.84 -0.36 0.91
CA PRO A 68 16.91 -1.00 -0.03
C PRO A 68 15.83 -0.05 -0.54
N THR A 69 15.23 -0.38 -1.69
CA THR A 69 14.14 0.40 -2.30
C THR A 69 13.02 0.62 -1.28
N THR A 70 12.59 1.87 -1.15
CA THR A 70 11.55 2.26 -0.20
C THR A 70 10.47 3.07 -0.92
N TYR A 71 9.33 3.22 -0.26
CA TYR A 71 8.24 4.05 -0.73
C TYR A 71 8.04 5.22 0.22
N ARG A 72 7.66 6.36 -0.31
CA ARG A 72 7.27 7.53 0.48
C ARG A 72 5.76 7.67 0.46
N ALA A 73 5.17 7.78 1.63
CA ALA A 73 3.75 8.08 1.77
C ALA A 73 3.46 9.49 1.26
N THR A 74 2.34 9.66 0.55
CA THR A 74 1.89 10.98 0.10
C THR A 74 0.77 11.52 0.97
N PHE A 75 0.45 12.79 0.76
CA PHE A 75 -0.73 13.43 1.35
C PHE A 75 -2.04 12.74 0.97
N ILE A 76 -2.12 12.10 -0.20
CA ILE A 76 -3.33 11.37 -0.63
C ILE A 76 -3.53 10.14 0.26
N LEU A 77 -2.45 9.40 0.55
CA LEU A 77 -2.50 8.26 1.46
C LEU A 77 -2.88 8.70 2.89
N GLU A 78 -2.22 9.73 3.42
CA GLU A 78 -2.55 10.27 4.76
C GLU A 78 -4.03 10.66 4.86
N ARG A 79 -4.55 11.35 3.84
CA ARG A 79 -5.97 11.74 3.79
C ARG A 79 -6.90 10.53 3.72
N GLY A 80 -6.56 9.51 2.93
CA GLY A 80 -7.34 8.28 2.85
C GLY A 80 -7.36 7.51 4.17
N LEU A 81 -6.23 7.45 4.88
CA LEU A 81 -6.11 6.82 6.18
C LEU A 81 -6.95 7.53 7.26
N ARG A 82 -6.98 8.88 7.23
CA ARG A 82 -7.83 9.66 8.13
C ARG A 82 -9.31 9.45 7.87
N ALA A 83 -9.72 9.52 6.60
CA ALA A 83 -11.11 9.32 6.22
C ALA A 83 -11.65 7.95 6.67
N VAL A 84 -10.81 6.91 6.65
CA VAL A 84 -11.20 5.59 7.15
C VAL A 84 -11.12 5.49 8.66
N SER A 85 -10.22 6.20 9.33
CA SER A 85 -10.14 6.22 10.80
C SER A 85 -11.32 6.95 11.45
N GLU A 86 -11.94 7.91 10.77
CA GLU A 86 -13.11 8.66 11.26
C GLU A 86 -14.44 7.91 11.06
N ASP A 87 -14.46 6.84 10.26
CA ASP A 87 -15.65 6.03 9.97
C ASP A 87 -15.82 4.83 10.94
N PHE A 88 -14.84 4.60 11.83
CA PHE A 88 -14.84 3.55 12.86
C PHE A 88 -15.18 4.06 14.27
#